data_AF-E9BRZ0-F1
#
_entry.id   AF-E9BRZ0-F1
#
_cell.length_a   1.000
_cell.length_b   1.000
_cell.length_c   1.000
_cell.angle_alpha   90.00
_cell.angle_beta   90.00
_cell.angle_gamma   90.00
#
_symmetry.space_group_name_H-M   'P 1'
#
loop_
_entity.id
_entity.type
_entity.pdbx_description
1 polymer ?
#
loop_
_entity_poly.entity_id
_entity_poly.type
_entity_poly.pdbx_seq_one_letter_code
_entity_poly.pdbx_strand_id
1 'polypeptide(L)'
;MPAKNQHKGGGDGNPDPTSTPEAASTNVTSTNDGAAVDSSVPPSGETYLFHCRAAPYSKLSYAFKGIMAVLILCALRSAYQVRLLSVQIYGYLIHEFDPWFNYRAAEYMSTHGWSAFFSWFDYMSWYPLGRPVGSTTYPGLQLTAVAIHRALAAAGMPMSLNNVCVLMPAWFGAIATAT
;
A
#
# COMPACT_ATOMS: atom_id res chain seq x y z
N MET A 1 47.10 -57.44 -38.71
CA MET A 1 47.29 -56.01 -39.04
C MET A 1 47.39 -55.21 -37.74
N PRO A 2 48.48 -54.47 -37.49
CA PRO A 2 48.75 -53.74 -36.24
C PRO A 2 48.55 -52.21 -36.36
N ALA A 3 48.40 -51.52 -35.22
CA ALA A 3 48.95 -50.18 -34.93
C ALA A 3 48.80 -49.89 -33.41
N LYS A 4 49.88 -50.05 -32.61
CA LYS A 4 50.73 -49.00 -31.98
C LYS A 4 49.92 -48.07 -31.04
N ASN A 5 50.01 -48.06 -29.70
CA ASN A 5 51.03 -48.26 -28.66
C ASN A 5 52.15 -47.19 -28.57
N GLN A 6 52.52 -46.89 -27.31
CA GLN A 6 53.66 -46.09 -26.76
C GLN A 6 53.32 -44.60 -26.45
N HIS A 7 53.28 -44.04 -25.22
CA HIS A 7 54.01 -44.14 -23.92
C HIS A 7 55.20 -43.15 -23.78
N LYS A 8 55.20 -42.33 -22.71
CA LYS A 8 56.33 -41.68 -21.99
C LYS A 8 55.75 -40.73 -20.90
N GLY A 9 56.08 -40.75 -19.59
CA GLY A 9 57.37 -40.87 -18.89
C GLY A 9 58.10 -39.52 -18.95
N GLY A 10 58.52 -38.78 -17.92
CA GLY A 10 58.88 -39.05 -16.51
C GLY A 10 60.20 -38.27 -16.24
N GLY A 11 60.34 -37.60 -15.08
CA GLY A 11 61.61 -37.38 -14.36
C GLY A 11 62.57 -36.20 -14.69
N ASP A 12 62.81 -35.36 -13.67
CA ASP A 12 64.11 -35.03 -13.03
C ASP A 12 64.99 -33.78 -13.39
N GLY A 13 65.39 -33.06 -12.32
CA GLY A 13 66.61 -32.22 -12.18
C GLY A 13 66.41 -30.86 -11.45
N ASN A 14 66.37 -30.73 -10.09
CA ASN A 14 67.45 -30.55 -9.07
C ASN A 14 68.11 -29.14 -9.00
N PRO A 15 68.69 -28.56 -7.90
CA PRO A 15 68.71 -28.85 -6.43
C PRO A 15 68.37 -27.67 -5.45
N ASP A 16 68.28 -28.05 -4.17
CA ASP A 16 68.16 -27.45 -2.81
C ASP A 16 69.18 -26.33 -2.38
N PRO A 17 69.29 -25.86 -1.10
CA PRO A 17 68.37 -25.65 0.06
C PRO A 17 68.47 -24.20 0.65
N THR A 18 67.78 -23.86 1.78
CA THR A 18 68.37 -23.24 3.01
C THR A 18 67.35 -22.48 3.90
N SER A 19 66.99 -23.13 5.02
CA SER A 19 66.72 -22.65 6.40
C SER A 19 65.72 -21.50 6.73
N THR A 20 64.68 -21.85 7.50
CA THR A 20 64.17 -21.11 8.69
C THR A 20 65.23 -21.18 9.82
N PRO A 21 65.27 -20.31 10.89
CA PRO A 21 64.15 -20.09 11.83
C PRO A 21 64.12 -18.73 12.62
N GLU A 22 63.04 -18.55 13.40
CA GLU A 22 62.93 -17.93 14.75
C GLU A 22 63.08 -16.40 15.02
N ALA A 23 62.51 -16.02 16.17
CA ALA A 23 62.01 -14.72 16.61
C ALA A 23 63.05 -13.68 17.07
N ALA A 24 62.66 -12.40 17.07
CA ALA A 24 63.30 -11.38 17.90
C ALA A 24 62.33 -10.25 18.29
N SER A 25 62.07 -10.14 19.58
CA SER A 25 61.60 -8.94 20.27
C SER A 25 62.67 -7.87 20.26
N THR A 26 62.32 -6.62 19.96
CA THR A 26 63.17 -5.47 20.29
C THR A 26 62.33 -4.36 20.91
N ASN A 27 62.50 -4.18 22.21
CA ASN A 27 62.09 -2.99 22.95
C ASN A 27 62.88 -1.79 22.44
N VAL A 28 62.20 -0.69 22.12
CA VAL A 28 62.82 0.63 22.02
C VAL A 28 62.19 1.52 23.07
N THR A 29 62.99 1.83 24.09
CA THR A 29 62.75 2.90 25.05
C THR A 29 63.15 4.24 24.42
N SER A 30 62.20 5.16 24.33
CA SER A 30 62.31 6.63 24.22
C SER A 30 60.87 7.13 24.19
N THR A 31 60.36 8.10 24.96
CA THR A 31 60.88 9.11 25.87
C THR A 31 59.62 9.67 26.55
N ASN A 32 59.67 9.99 27.84
CA ASN A 32 58.68 10.86 28.46
C ASN A 32 58.86 12.26 27.86
N ASP A 33 57.82 12.79 27.22
CA ASP A 33 57.56 14.22 27.12
C ASP A 33 56.06 14.43 26.92
N GLY A 34 55.45 15.21 27.82
CA GLY A 34 54.02 15.52 27.77
C GLY A 34 53.71 16.50 26.65
N ALA A 35 52.65 16.22 25.89
CA ALA A 35 51.87 17.23 25.18
C ALA A 35 50.52 16.62 24.79
N ALA A 36 49.45 17.33 25.13
CA ALA A 36 48.07 16.98 24.86
C ALA A 36 47.83 16.71 23.36
N VAL A 37 47.27 15.55 23.03
CA VAL A 37 46.50 15.33 21.79
C VAL A 37 45.30 14.44 22.15
N ASP A 38 44.23 15.11 22.58
CA ASP A 38 42.88 14.55 22.61
C ASP A 38 42.51 14.11 21.18
N SER A 39 42.49 12.80 20.96
CA SER A 39 42.23 12.18 19.66
C SER A 39 40.96 11.35 19.78
N SER A 40 39.84 12.00 19.53
CA SER A 40 38.50 11.43 19.39
C SER A 40 38.40 10.48 18.20
N VAL A 41 39.00 9.29 18.28
CA VAL A 41 38.81 8.20 17.32
C VAL A 41 37.82 7.19 17.93
N PRO A 42 36.55 7.17 17.50
CA PRO A 42 35.62 6.17 17.99
C PRO A 42 35.96 4.77 17.46
N PRO A 43 35.64 3.70 18.22
CA PRO A 43 35.91 2.32 17.83
C PRO A 43 35.19 1.96 16.52
N SER A 44 35.87 1.16 15.70
CA SER A 44 35.63 0.81 14.28
C SER A 44 34.31 0.08 13.95
N GLY A 45 33.27 0.20 14.77
CA GLY A 45 31.95 -0.39 14.56
C GLY A 45 30.76 0.52 14.82
N GLU A 46 30.97 1.76 15.27
CA GLU A 46 29.87 2.69 15.56
C GLU A 46 29.86 3.84 14.55
N THR A 47 28.88 3.84 13.65
CA THR A 47 28.65 4.93 12.71
C THR A 47 27.92 6.07 13.44
N TYR A 48 28.54 7.24 13.54
CA TYR A 48 27.95 8.44 14.11
C TYR A 48 27.66 9.44 13.00
N LEU A 49 26.49 10.06 13.03
CA LEU A 49 26.11 11.14 12.11
C LEU A 49 25.81 12.37 12.98
N PHE A 50 26.56 13.47 12.82
CA PHE A 50 26.50 14.66 13.70
C PHE A 50 26.52 14.34 15.20
N HIS A 51 27.56 13.67 15.71
CA HIS A 51 27.68 13.29 17.14
C HIS A 51 26.51 12.44 17.70
N CYS A 52 25.57 12.02 16.87
CA CYS A 52 24.45 11.17 17.25
C CYS A 52 24.73 9.74 16.81
N ARG A 53 24.47 8.77 17.70
CA ARG A 53 24.53 7.33 17.37
C ARG A 53 23.57 7.04 16.22
N ALA A 54 24.08 6.53 15.09
CA ALA A 54 23.22 6.18 13.96
C ALA A 54 22.28 5.03 14.37
N ALA A 55 20.97 5.26 14.29
CA ALA A 55 19.98 4.22 14.54
C ALA A 55 20.08 3.14 13.44
N PRO A 56 19.93 1.85 13.77
CA PRO A 56 19.98 0.78 12.77
C PRO A 56 18.86 0.96 11.74
N TYR A 57 19.21 0.83 10.45
CA TYR A 57 18.32 1.06 9.30
C TYR A 57 16.97 0.33 9.40
N SER A 58 16.94 -0.85 10.03
CA SER A 58 15.71 -1.62 10.27
C SER A 58 14.70 -0.84 11.13
N LYS A 59 15.13 -0.24 12.25
CA LYS A 59 14.25 0.54 13.14
C LYS A 59 13.79 1.83 12.46
N LEU A 60 14.65 2.48 11.68
CA LEU A 60 14.32 3.68 10.91
C LEU A 60 13.27 3.37 9.82
N SER A 61 13.39 2.23 9.14
CA SER A 61 12.42 1.78 8.14
C SER A 61 11.04 1.52 8.74
N TYR A 62 10.95 0.87 9.91
CA TYR A 62 9.67 0.69 10.61
C TYR A 62 9.07 2.01 11.09
N ALA A 63 9.90 2.93 11.60
CA ALA A 63 9.44 4.27 11.99
C ALA A 63 8.88 5.05 10.79
N PHE A 64 9.57 5.02 9.65
CA PHE A 64 9.09 5.64 8.41
C PHE A 64 7.78 5.04 7.92
N LYS A 65 7.66 3.70 7.93
CA LYS A 65 6.39 3.00 7.62
C LYS A 65 5.26 3.41 8.57
N GLY A 66 5.54 3.54 9.86
CA GLY A 66 4.57 3.99 10.86
C GLY A 66 4.10 5.42 10.59
N ILE A 67 5.03 6.35 10.32
CA ILE A 67 4.70 7.74 9.99
C ILE A 67 3.85 7.80 8.72
N MET A 68 4.23 7.09 7.66
CA MET A 68 3.45 7.03 6.42
C MET A 68 2.05 6.46 6.63
N ALA A 69 1.91 5.41 7.44
CA ALA A 69 0.59 4.86 7.78
C ALA A 69 -0.29 5.89 8.51
N VAL A 70 0.28 6.66 9.45
CA VAL A 70 -0.46 7.72 10.15
C VAL A 70 -0.89 8.82 9.18
N LEU A 71 -0.02 9.25 8.27
CA LEU A 71 -0.36 10.26 7.26
C LEU A 71 -1.50 9.79 6.34
N ILE A 72 -1.47 8.53 5.91
CA ILE A 72 -2.55 7.94 5.09
C ILE A 72 -3.86 7.90 5.87
N LEU A 73 -3.84 7.49 7.15
CA LEU A 73 -5.05 7.50 7.99
C LEU A 73 -5.62 8.91 8.18
N CYS A 74 -4.76 9.91 8.39
CA CYS A 74 -5.18 11.31 8.45
C CYS A 74 -5.79 11.78 7.11
N ALA A 75 -5.20 11.41 5.98
CA ALA A 75 -5.71 11.73 4.65
C ALA A 75 -7.06 11.05 4.38
N LEU A 76 -7.25 9.80 4.78
CA LEU A 76 -8.53 9.09 4.67
C LEU A 76 -9.62 9.76 5.49
N ARG A 77 -9.29 10.15 6.73
CA ARG A 77 -10.22 10.85 7.61
C ARG A 77 -10.60 12.20 7.02
N SER A 78 -9.66 13.01 6.55
CA SER A 78 -9.95 14.31 5.96
C SER A 78 -10.75 14.17 4.66
N ALA A 79 -10.41 13.21 3.79
CA ALA A 79 -11.13 12.93 2.55
C ALA A 79 -12.60 12.56 2.78
N TYR A 80 -12.89 11.80 3.84
CA TYR A 80 -14.25 11.45 4.24
C TYR A 80 -15.01 12.66 4.81
N GLN A 81 -14.39 13.43 5.72
CA GLN A 81 -15.03 14.59 6.35
C GLN A 81 -15.40 15.68 5.33
N VAL A 82 -14.50 16.00 4.38
CA VAL A 82 -14.76 17.01 3.33
C VAL A 82 -16.00 16.65 2.49
N ARG A 83 -16.19 15.36 2.17
CA ARG A 83 -17.36 14.89 1.40
C ARG A 83 -18.65 14.89 2.22
N LEU A 84 -18.56 14.77 3.53
CA LEU A 84 -19.72 14.80 4.43
C LEU A 84 -20.21 16.21 4.77
N LEU A 85 -19.46 17.27 4.44
CA LEU A 85 -19.84 18.65 4.81
C LEU A 85 -21.26 19.00 4.38
N SER A 86 -21.65 18.64 3.15
CA SER A 86 -23.00 18.90 2.64
C SER A 86 -24.07 18.15 3.44
N VAL A 87 -23.81 16.89 3.80
CA VAL A 87 -24.71 16.07 4.61
C VAL A 87 -24.84 16.60 6.04
N GLN A 88 -23.76 17.14 6.62
CA GLN A 88 -23.78 17.72 7.96
C GLN A 88 -24.58 19.03 8.02
N ILE A 89 -24.56 19.83 6.95
CA ILE A 89 -25.24 21.13 6.89
C ILE A 89 -26.72 20.96 6.50
N TYR A 90 -27.01 20.13 5.49
CA TYR A 90 -28.34 20.02 4.89
C TYR A 90 -29.07 18.72 5.22
N GLY A 91 -28.40 17.75 5.83
CA GLY A 91 -28.95 16.44 6.17
C GLY A 91 -28.78 15.39 5.06
N TYR A 92 -29.41 14.23 5.25
CA TYR A 92 -29.41 13.13 4.29
C TYR A 92 -30.38 13.41 3.15
N LEU A 93 -29.96 14.21 2.18
CA LEU A 93 -30.73 14.57 1.01
C LEU A 93 -29.89 14.38 -0.25
N ILE A 94 -30.53 13.88 -1.31
CA ILE A 94 -29.90 13.82 -2.64
C ILE A 94 -29.93 15.23 -3.24
N HIS A 95 -28.74 15.75 -3.51
CA HIS A 95 -28.57 17.02 -4.20
C HIS A 95 -28.57 16.81 -5.71
N GLU A 96 -28.91 17.88 -6.44
CA GLU A 96 -28.98 17.92 -7.90
C GLU A 96 -30.11 17.07 -8.52
N PHE A 97 -30.41 17.33 -9.79
CA PHE A 97 -31.44 16.61 -10.53
C PHE A 97 -31.01 15.20 -10.96
N ASP A 98 -29.78 15.05 -11.47
CA ASP A 98 -29.32 13.79 -12.09
C ASP A 98 -29.37 12.57 -11.16
N PRO A 99 -28.95 12.64 -9.88
CA PRO A 99 -28.88 11.45 -9.05
C PRO A 99 -30.25 10.87 -8.65
N TRP A 100 -31.35 11.63 -8.81
CA TRP A 100 -32.71 11.13 -8.58
C TRP A 100 -33.05 9.95 -9.48
N PHE A 101 -32.60 9.96 -10.74
CA PHE A 101 -32.78 8.82 -11.64
C PHE A 101 -32.06 7.57 -11.09
N ASN A 102 -30.83 7.72 -10.62
CA ASN A 102 -30.03 6.62 -10.08
C ASN A 102 -30.65 6.05 -8.79
N TYR A 103 -31.17 6.90 -7.92
CA TYR A 103 -31.89 6.48 -6.72
C TYR A 103 -33.16 5.69 -7.06
N ARG A 104 -34.00 6.19 -7.96
CA ARG A 104 -35.21 5.48 -8.41
C ARG A 104 -34.89 4.14 -9.06
N ALA A 105 -33.81 4.08 -9.84
CA ALA A 105 -33.34 2.83 -10.44
C ALA A 105 -32.87 1.82 -9.37
N ALA A 106 -32.17 2.28 -8.33
CA ALA A 106 -31.79 1.44 -7.20
C ALA A 106 -33.00 0.98 -6.38
N GLU A 107 -34.00 1.84 -6.17
CA GLU A 107 -35.26 1.50 -5.50
C GLU A 107 -36.06 0.45 -6.28
N TYR A 108 -36.19 0.63 -7.60
CA TYR A 108 -36.82 -0.37 -8.47
C TYR A 108 -36.08 -1.71 -8.41
N MET A 109 -34.75 -1.70 -8.44
CA MET A 109 -33.93 -2.90 -8.31
C MET A 109 -34.09 -3.56 -6.93
N SER A 110 -34.17 -2.78 -5.85
CA SER A 110 -34.35 -3.31 -4.48
C SER A 110 -35.71 -3.97 -4.29
N THR A 111 -36.74 -3.49 -4.98
CA THR A 111 -38.13 -3.95 -4.83
C THR A 111 -38.48 -5.11 -5.78
N HIS A 112 -38.03 -5.05 -7.04
CA HIS A 112 -38.37 -6.04 -8.07
C HIS A 112 -37.25 -7.07 -8.31
N GLY A 113 -36.04 -6.78 -7.84
CA GLY A 113 -34.86 -7.63 -8.02
C GLY A 113 -34.09 -7.36 -9.31
N TRP A 114 -32.90 -7.95 -9.37
CA TRP A 114 -31.94 -7.82 -10.47
C TRP A 114 -32.46 -8.28 -11.85
N SER A 115 -33.15 -9.43 -11.93
CA SER A 115 -33.68 -9.95 -13.19
C SER A 115 -34.70 -9.01 -13.83
N ALA A 116 -35.59 -8.44 -13.01
CA ALA A 116 -36.61 -7.51 -13.48
C ALA A 116 -36.03 -6.14 -13.89
N PHE A 117 -34.88 -5.76 -13.33
CA PHE A 117 -34.17 -4.53 -13.68
C PHE A 117 -33.65 -4.55 -15.13
N PHE A 118 -33.08 -5.68 -15.59
CA PHE A 118 -32.56 -5.78 -16.96
C PHE A 118 -33.66 -5.78 -18.03
N SER A 119 -34.87 -6.21 -17.69
CA SER A 119 -36.05 -6.12 -18.56
C SER A 119 -36.92 -4.89 -18.27
N TRP A 120 -36.43 -3.92 -17.49
CA TRP A 120 -37.24 -2.80 -17.05
C TRP A 120 -37.46 -1.78 -18.17
N PHE A 121 -38.74 -1.51 -18.45
CA PHE A 121 -39.20 -0.43 -19.29
C PHE A 121 -39.94 0.61 -18.44
N ASP A 122 -39.47 1.86 -18.45
CA ASP A 122 -40.04 2.95 -17.68
C ASP A 122 -41.02 3.75 -18.55
N TYR A 123 -42.31 3.63 -18.23
CA TYR A 123 -43.39 4.38 -18.90
C TYR A 123 -43.57 5.80 -18.35
N MET A 124 -42.99 6.13 -17.20
CA MET A 124 -43.13 7.45 -16.56
C MET A 124 -42.18 8.48 -17.17
N SER A 125 -41.07 8.04 -17.76
CA SER A 125 -40.14 8.91 -18.47
C SER A 125 -40.53 9.04 -19.94
N TRP A 126 -40.31 10.20 -20.55
CA TRP A 126 -40.47 10.41 -22.00
C TRP A 126 -41.87 10.06 -22.54
N TYR A 127 -42.93 10.62 -21.93
CA TYR A 127 -44.28 10.46 -22.45
C TYR A 127 -44.38 10.98 -23.89
N PRO A 128 -45.03 10.26 -24.84
CA PRO A 128 -45.74 8.97 -24.69
C PRO A 128 -44.91 7.71 -24.98
N LEU A 129 -43.62 7.84 -25.29
CA LEU A 129 -42.77 6.74 -25.78
C LEU A 129 -42.25 5.81 -24.67
N GLY A 130 -41.96 6.34 -23.48
CA GLY A 130 -41.26 5.59 -22.44
C GLY A 130 -39.73 5.53 -22.65
N ARG A 131 -39.03 4.81 -21.77
CA ARG A 131 -37.60 4.56 -21.87
C ARG A 131 -37.25 3.12 -21.47
N PRO A 132 -36.51 2.35 -22.30
CA PRO A 132 -35.97 1.06 -21.90
C PRO A 132 -34.76 1.27 -20.97
N VAL A 133 -34.96 1.20 -19.66
CA VAL A 133 -33.89 1.49 -18.69
C VAL A 133 -32.88 0.34 -18.62
N GLY A 134 -33.34 -0.90 -18.71
CA GLY A 134 -32.49 -2.08 -18.58
C GLY A 134 -31.34 -2.18 -19.59
N SER A 135 -31.52 -1.63 -20.80
CA SER A 135 -30.48 -1.62 -21.85
C SER A 135 -29.75 -0.28 -22.00
N THR A 136 -30.27 0.81 -21.43
CA THR A 136 -29.71 2.16 -21.63
C THR A 136 -28.98 2.70 -20.39
N THR A 137 -28.86 1.92 -19.32
CA THR A 137 -28.25 2.35 -18.06
C THR A 137 -27.25 1.30 -17.57
N TYR A 138 -26.08 1.76 -17.12
CA TYR A 138 -25.10 0.88 -16.48
C TYR A 138 -25.54 0.54 -15.05
N PRO A 139 -25.77 -0.74 -14.72
CA PRO A 139 -26.41 -1.15 -13.45
C PRO A 139 -25.44 -1.16 -12.25
N GLY A 140 -24.14 -0.92 -12.46
CA GLY A 140 -23.13 -1.11 -11.42
C GLY A 140 -23.36 -0.26 -10.16
N LEU A 141 -23.78 0.99 -10.35
CA LEU A 141 -24.09 1.90 -9.24
C LEU A 141 -25.30 1.40 -8.41
N GLN A 142 -26.36 0.98 -9.08
CA GLN A 142 -27.58 0.52 -8.44
C GLN A 142 -27.34 -0.80 -7.70
N LEU A 143 -26.60 -1.71 -8.34
CA LEU A 143 -26.29 -3.03 -7.78
C LEU A 143 -25.41 -2.90 -6.53
N THR A 144 -24.39 -2.05 -6.58
CA THR A 144 -23.54 -1.77 -5.39
C THR A 144 -24.33 -1.12 -4.26
N ALA A 145 -25.21 -0.15 -4.56
CA ALA A 145 -26.05 0.49 -3.54
C ALA A 145 -27.01 -0.50 -2.86
N VAL A 146 -27.70 -1.35 -3.63
CA VAL A 146 -28.62 -2.36 -3.10
C VAL A 146 -27.85 -3.45 -2.33
N ALA A 147 -26.69 -3.88 -2.81
CA ALA A 147 -25.85 -4.85 -2.12
C ALA A 147 -25.40 -4.33 -0.75
N ILE A 148 -24.93 -3.07 -0.68
CA ILE A 148 -24.54 -2.43 0.58
C ILE A 148 -25.74 -2.29 1.51
N HIS A 149 -26.89 -1.82 1.00
CA HIS A 149 -28.12 -1.71 1.80
C HIS A 149 -28.53 -3.05 2.44
N ARG A 150 -28.51 -4.14 1.67
CA ARG A 150 -28.84 -5.48 2.19
C ARG A 150 -27.76 -6.02 3.14
N ALA A 151 -26.49 -5.75 2.87
CA ALA A 151 -25.39 -6.15 3.74
C ALA A 151 -25.47 -5.45 5.11
N LEU A 152 -25.80 -4.16 5.14
CA LEU A 152 -25.96 -3.41 6.39
C LEU A 152 -27.18 -3.89 7.19
N ALA A 153 -28.29 -4.18 6.51
CA ALA A 153 -29.46 -4.79 7.14
C ALA A 153 -29.11 -6.17 7.74
N ALA A 154 -28.34 -7.00 7.04
CA ALA A 154 -27.86 -8.29 7.54
C ALA A 154 -26.87 -8.16 8.71
N ALA A 155 -26.07 -7.09 8.75
CA ALA A 155 -25.17 -6.77 9.86
C ALA A 155 -25.88 -6.18 11.10
N GLY A 156 -27.20 -6.03 11.07
CA GLY A 156 -28.00 -5.53 12.19
C GLY A 156 -28.06 -4.00 12.31
N MET A 157 -27.60 -3.25 11.29
CA MET A 157 -27.70 -1.79 11.22
C MET A 157 -28.62 -1.39 10.05
N PRO A 158 -29.95 -1.47 10.22
CA PRO A 158 -30.87 -1.08 9.16
C PRO A 158 -30.79 0.43 8.93
N MET A 159 -30.58 0.82 7.69
CA MET A 159 -30.63 2.21 7.24
C MET A 159 -31.48 2.31 5.97
N SER A 160 -32.06 3.47 5.69
CA SER A 160 -32.84 3.65 4.46
C SER A 160 -31.94 3.57 3.23
N LEU A 161 -32.49 3.09 2.11
CA LEU A 161 -31.78 3.06 0.83
C LEU A 161 -31.29 4.46 0.41
N ASN A 162 -32.07 5.50 0.70
CA ASN A 162 -31.69 6.88 0.43
C ASN A 162 -30.40 7.28 1.18
N ASN A 163 -30.31 6.97 2.48
CA ASN A 163 -29.12 7.28 3.27
C ASN A 163 -27.89 6.53 2.72
N VAL A 164 -28.06 5.30 2.21
CA VAL A 164 -26.96 4.54 1.59
C VAL A 164 -26.49 5.27 0.34
N CYS A 165 -27.40 5.67 -0.54
CA CYS A 165 -27.07 6.38 -1.77
C CYS A 165 -26.38 7.72 -1.50
N VAL A 166 -26.76 8.45 -0.45
CA VAL A 166 -26.13 9.72 -0.05
C VAL A 166 -24.72 9.50 0.51
N LEU A 167 -24.49 8.44 1.29
CA LEU A 167 -23.18 8.15 1.90
C LEU A 167 -22.19 7.44 0.98
N MET A 168 -22.69 6.76 -0.06
CA MET A 168 -21.89 5.97 -0.97
C MET A 168 -20.73 6.75 -1.62
N PRO A 169 -20.91 7.98 -2.16
CA PRO A 169 -19.81 8.78 -2.68
C PRO A 169 -18.71 9.10 -1.64
N ALA A 170 -19.08 9.26 -0.37
CA ALA A 170 -18.13 9.53 0.71
C ALA A 170 -17.29 8.29 1.04
N TRP A 171 -17.92 7.10 1.09
CA TRP A 171 -17.22 5.84 1.34
C TRP A 171 -16.25 5.46 0.22
N PHE A 172 -16.71 5.46 -1.03
CA PHE A 172 -15.85 5.11 -2.17
C PHE A 172 -14.77 6.18 -2.41
N GLY A 173 -15.07 7.46 -2.14
CA GLY A 173 -14.07 8.53 -2.20
C GLY A 173 -12.97 8.38 -1.15
N ALA A 174 -13.29 7.89 0.04
CA ALA A 174 -12.29 7.55 1.05
C ALA A 174 -11.45 6.34 0.60
N ILE A 175 -12.08 5.27 0.11
CA ILE A 175 -11.37 4.08 -0.37
C ILE A 175 -10.40 4.43 -1.51
N ALA A 176 -10.79 5.31 -2.44
CA ALA A 176 -9.94 5.77 -3.53
C ALA A 176 -8.67 6.53 -3.07
N THR A 177 -8.64 7.04 -1.84
CA THR A 177 -7.43 7.68 -1.27
C THR A 177 -6.45 6.64 -0.72
N ALA A 178 -6.91 5.42 -0.44
CA ALA A 178 -6.08 4.35 0.10
C ALA A 178 -5.40 3.50 -0.99
N THR A 179 -5.95 3.51 -2.21
CA THR A 179 -5.44 2.76 -3.37
C THR A 179 -4.42 3.57 -4.14
#